data_AF-A0A4R0Y541-F1
#
_entry.id   AF-A0A4R0Y541-F1
#
_cell.length_a   1.000
_cell.length_b   1.000
_cell.length_c   1.000
_cell.angle_alpha   90.00
_cell.angle_beta   90.00
_cell.angle_gamma   90.00
#
_symmetry.space_group_name_H-M   'P 1'
#
loop_
_entity.id
_entity.type
_entity.pdbx_description
1 polymer ?
#
loop_
_entity_poly.entity_id
_entity_poly.type
_entity_poly.pdbx_seq_one_letter_code
_entity_poly.pdbx_strand_id
1 'polypeptide(L)'
;MLDRRRRLARRLRGARRDAAGLWPFAHRRSLGACRRQGERRHRLVHRPHRPRRHRARPPRHAGARAPPARLSDAPRIAFLAAATEVAQTARDRLVAMYGEAQPGEAHFIVALGGDGMMLETQHRFLGRNAQIYGMNRGSVGFLMNEYREEDLPARLAAAQAAQLHPLRMRAHSMDGKTHASLAVNEVSLLRQTRQTAKLRILVDGKERLPELICDGIIVATPAGSTAYNLSAHGPIVPLDANLLPLTPISAFRPRRWRGALLPSTARVVFEVLEAEKRPVSATADYTEVRDVRRVEVREDRSITMTMLFDPDRNLSERIISEQFTV
;
A
#
# COMPACT_ATOMS: atom_id res chain seq x y z
N MET A 1 -37.25 45.87 -9.99
CA MET A 1 -37.68 44.98 -8.87
C MET A 1 -36.52 44.69 -7.93
N LEU A 2 -36.04 45.75 -7.26
CA LEU A 2 -34.87 45.73 -6.39
C LEU A 2 -35.25 46.12 -4.95
N ASP A 3 -36.40 45.64 -4.46
CA ASP A 3 -37.00 46.09 -3.19
C ASP A 3 -37.58 44.95 -2.33
N ARG A 4 -36.86 43.82 -2.24
CA ARG A 4 -37.14 42.78 -1.22
C ARG A 4 -35.90 42.23 -0.51
N ARG A 5 -34.69 42.72 -0.81
CA ARG A 5 -33.44 42.24 -0.19
C ARG A 5 -32.77 43.22 0.78
N ARG A 6 -33.40 44.36 1.10
CA ARG A 6 -32.85 45.36 2.06
C ARG A 6 -33.58 45.42 3.42
N ARG A 7 -34.55 44.54 3.70
CA ARG A 7 -35.32 44.53 4.96
C ARG A 7 -34.98 43.39 5.95
N LEU A 8 -33.89 42.64 5.74
CA LEU A 8 -33.46 41.59 6.68
C LEU A 8 -32.07 41.83 7.32
N ALA A 9 -31.47 43.01 7.11
CA ALA A 9 -30.12 43.34 7.60
C ALA A 9 -30.08 44.43 8.69
N ARG A 10 -31.22 44.74 9.33
CA ARG A 10 -31.29 45.69 10.45
C ARG A 10 -32.32 45.23 11.49
N ARG A 11 -32.01 44.17 12.23
CA ARG A 11 -32.72 43.82 13.48
C ARG A 11 -31.91 43.00 14.48
N LEU A 12 -30.58 43.07 14.40
CA LEU A 12 -29.67 42.54 15.42
C LEU A 12 -28.65 43.62 15.78
N ARG A 13 -29.06 44.51 16.67
CA ARG A 13 -28.18 45.40 17.45
C ARG A 13 -29.03 46.10 18.52
N GLY A 14 -28.78 45.74 19.79
CA GLY A 14 -29.14 46.55 20.96
C GLY A 14 -30.33 46.07 21.77
N ALA A 15 -30.06 45.26 22.81
CA ALA A 15 -30.63 45.45 24.15
C ALA A 15 -30.01 44.45 25.17
N ARG A 16 -29.24 45.03 26.13
CA ARG A 16 -29.04 44.64 27.55
C ARG A 16 -28.27 43.32 27.80
N ARG A 17 -27.06 43.28 28.38
CA ARG A 17 -26.50 43.80 29.66
C ARG A 17 -27.19 43.30 30.94
N ASP A 18 -26.43 42.43 31.62
CA ASP A 18 -26.16 42.32 33.07
C ASP A 18 -26.97 41.41 34.00
N ALA A 19 -26.19 40.88 34.96
CA ALA A 19 -26.47 40.07 36.17
C ALA A 19 -26.55 38.54 35.97
N ALA A 20 -25.48 37.77 36.26
CA ALA A 20 -24.92 37.44 37.58
C ALA A 20 -25.91 36.69 38.49
N GLY A 21 -25.63 35.42 38.80
CA GLY A 21 -26.38 34.68 39.81
C GLY A 21 -26.25 33.16 39.75
N LEU A 22 -25.27 32.63 40.49
CA LEU A 22 -25.43 31.49 41.41
C LEU A 22 -25.86 30.13 40.82
N TRP A 23 -24.87 29.26 40.63
CA TRP A 23 -25.04 27.80 40.69
C TRP A 23 -24.37 27.29 41.96
N PRO A 24 -25.10 26.68 42.92
CA PRO A 24 -24.47 26.09 44.09
C PRO A 24 -24.39 24.56 44.00
N PHE A 25 -23.53 24.03 44.87
CA PHE A 25 -23.36 22.65 45.31
C PHE A 25 -22.43 21.71 44.51
N ALA A 26 -21.16 21.81 44.93
CA ALA A 26 -20.26 20.68 45.08
C ALA A 26 -20.80 19.62 46.05
N HIS A 27 -20.43 18.35 45.83
CA HIS A 27 -20.06 17.48 46.94
C HIS A 27 -18.78 16.72 46.63
N ARG A 28 -17.85 16.85 47.58
CA ARG A 28 -16.51 16.29 47.69
C ARG A 28 -16.55 14.99 48.50
N ARG A 29 -15.46 14.22 48.33
CA ARG A 29 -14.87 13.18 49.22
C ARG A 29 -15.53 11.79 49.11
N SER A 30 -14.77 10.69 49.12
CA SER A 30 -13.62 10.43 49.99
C SER A 30 -12.55 9.50 49.39
N LEU A 31 -11.33 9.80 49.81
CA LEU A 31 -10.20 8.89 49.91
C LEU A 31 -10.48 7.87 51.02
N GLY A 32 -10.21 6.59 50.76
CA GLY A 32 -10.19 5.53 51.75
C GLY A 32 -8.93 4.69 51.59
N ALA A 33 -7.89 5.05 52.33
CA ALA A 33 -6.77 4.17 52.64
C ALA A 33 -7.06 3.47 53.98
N CYS A 34 -6.89 2.14 54.07
CA CYS A 34 -6.72 1.49 55.38
C CYS A 34 -6.01 0.13 55.28
N ARG A 35 -4.81 0.10 55.90
CA ARG A 35 -4.14 -0.94 56.71
C ARG A 35 -3.99 -2.36 56.13
N ARG A 36 -2.77 -2.85 55.89
CA ARG A 36 -1.76 -3.37 56.88
C ARG A 36 -2.30 -4.41 57.86
N GLN A 37 -2.13 -5.68 57.51
CA GLN A 37 -1.68 -6.80 58.35
C GLN A 37 -0.77 -7.64 57.41
N GLY A 38 0.41 -8.16 57.76
CA GLY A 38 0.85 -8.71 59.02
C GLY A 38 1.30 -10.14 58.76
N GLU A 39 2.57 -10.30 58.39
CA GLU A 39 3.44 -11.48 58.60
C GLU A 39 2.98 -12.89 58.16
N ARG A 40 3.80 -13.51 57.29
CA ARG A 40 4.57 -14.72 57.66
C ARG A 40 5.66 -14.99 56.61
N ARG A 41 6.91 -14.92 57.09
CA ARG A 41 8.12 -15.29 56.36
C ARG A 41 8.26 -16.81 56.36
N HIS A 42 8.19 -17.45 55.19
CA HIS A 42 8.81 -18.76 54.99
C HIS A 42 10.09 -18.57 54.17
N ARG A 43 11.23 -18.75 54.85
CA ARG A 43 12.55 -18.89 54.25
C ARG A 43 12.57 -20.18 53.42
N LEU A 44 12.55 -20.06 52.10
CA LEU A 44 13.02 -21.10 51.20
C LEU A 44 14.42 -20.70 50.72
N VAL A 45 15.38 -21.54 51.09
CA VAL A 45 16.79 -21.40 50.75
C VAL A 45 16.95 -21.66 49.24
N HIS A 46 17.12 -20.59 48.47
CA HIS A 46 17.53 -20.68 47.07
C HIS A 46 19.00 -21.10 46.98
N ARG A 47 19.26 -22.34 46.53
CA ARG A 47 20.54 -22.69 45.89
C ARG A 47 20.57 -22.07 44.49
N PRO A 48 21.62 -21.34 44.08
CA PRO A 48 21.71 -20.82 42.72
C PRO A 48 22.10 -21.95 41.77
N HIS A 49 21.14 -22.42 40.97
CA HIS A 49 21.40 -23.27 39.82
C HIS A 49 22.06 -22.40 38.73
N ARG A 50 23.35 -22.63 38.44
CA ARG A 50 24.02 -22.01 37.29
C ARG A 50 23.30 -22.42 36.00
N PRO A 51 22.78 -21.50 35.18
CA PRO A 51 22.33 -21.86 33.85
C PRO A 51 23.56 -22.07 32.96
N ARG A 52 23.59 -23.22 32.26
CA ARG A 52 24.57 -23.50 31.21
C ARG A 52 24.51 -22.38 30.17
N ARG A 53 25.64 -21.72 29.90
CA ARG A 53 25.80 -20.79 28.79
C ARG A 53 25.66 -21.56 27.47
N HIS A 54 24.45 -21.68 26.95
CA HIS A 54 24.26 -21.92 25.53
C HIS A 54 24.62 -20.63 24.80
N ARG A 55 25.78 -20.60 24.15
CA ARG A 55 26.09 -19.59 23.13
C ARG A 55 24.99 -19.68 22.07
N ALA A 56 24.04 -18.75 22.10
CA ALA A 56 23.11 -18.55 21.01
C ALA A 56 23.94 -18.20 19.76
N ARG A 57 23.88 -19.05 18.74
CA ARG A 57 24.36 -18.70 17.39
C ARG A 57 23.47 -17.55 16.90
N PRO A 58 24.04 -16.48 16.30
CA PRO A 58 23.22 -15.46 15.68
C PRO A 58 22.39 -16.09 14.54
N PRO A 59 21.20 -15.56 14.24
CA PRO A 59 20.40 -16.06 13.14
C PRO A 59 21.21 -15.93 11.85
N ARG A 60 21.35 -17.05 11.13
CA ARG A 60 21.93 -17.06 9.79
C ARG A 60 20.93 -16.34 8.88
N HIS A 61 21.14 -15.05 8.63
CA HIS A 61 20.60 -14.38 7.45
C HIS A 61 21.25 -15.04 6.22
N ALA A 62 20.66 -16.15 5.76
CA ALA A 62 20.97 -16.74 4.47
C ALA A 62 20.00 -16.17 3.43
N GLY A 63 20.05 -14.85 3.25
CA GLY A 63 19.71 -14.26 1.96
C GLY A 63 20.97 -14.38 1.12
N ALA A 64 21.09 -15.44 0.32
CA ALA A 64 22.11 -15.52 -0.70
C ALA A 64 21.83 -14.37 -1.69
N ARG A 65 22.51 -13.23 -1.50
CA ARG A 65 22.64 -12.20 -2.54
C ARG A 65 23.26 -12.92 -3.72
N ALA A 66 22.49 -13.11 -4.79
CA ALA A 66 23.08 -13.39 -6.09
C ALA A 66 24.08 -12.26 -6.36
N PRO A 67 25.38 -12.55 -6.60
CA PRO A 67 26.31 -11.51 -6.96
C PRO A 67 25.82 -10.82 -8.23
N PRO A 68 25.94 -9.49 -8.36
CA PRO A 68 25.66 -8.84 -9.63
C PRO A 68 26.52 -9.52 -10.69
N ALA A 69 25.89 -9.96 -11.78
CA ALA A 69 26.60 -10.56 -12.90
C ALA A 69 27.74 -9.62 -13.28
N ARG A 70 28.98 -10.12 -13.32
CA ARG A 70 30.10 -9.34 -13.86
C ARG A 70 29.78 -9.13 -15.33
N LEU A 71 29.30 -7.93 -15.65
CA LEU A 71 29.04 -7.49 -17.01
C LEU A 71 30.40 -7.33 -17.71
N SER A 72 30.86 -8.38 -18.39
CA SER A 72 32.04 -8.32 -19.26
C SER A 72 31.76 -7.58 -20.57
N ASP A 73 30.48 -7.37 -20.89
CA ASP A 73 29.99 -6.55 -21.99
C ASP A 73 29.29 -5.30 -21.46
N ALA A 74 29.28 -4.21 -22.24
CA ALA A 74 28.50 -3.02 -21.92
C ALA A 74 27.03 -3.39 -21.63
N PRO A 75 26.39 -2.79 -20.61
CA PRO A 75 25.01 -3.14 -20.26
C PRO A 75 24.07 -2.81 -21.42
N ARG A 76 23.29 -3.81 -21.85
CA ARG A 76 22.21 -3.61 -22.81
C ARG A 76 21.02 -2.96 -22.11
N ILE A 77 20.70 -1.73 -22.47
CA ILE A 77 19.66 -0.93 -21.83
C ILE A 77 18.55 -0.65 -22.85
N ALA A 78 17.30 -0.92 -22.47
CA ALA A 78 16.13 -0.46 -23.20
C ALA A 78 15.53 0.76 -22.51
N PHE A 79 15.11 1.77 -23.27
CA PHE A 79 14.53 2.99 -22.73
C PHE A 79 13.05 3.10 -23.11
N LEU A 80 12.21 3.25 -22.10
CA LEU A 80 10.79 3.51 -22.26
C LEU A 80 10.47 4.86 -21.64
N ALA A 81 9.62 5.64 -22.29
CA ALA A 81 9.29 6.97 -21.83
C ALA A 81 7.80 7.25 -21.96
N ALA A 82 7.27 8.02 -21.01
CA ALA A 82 5.94 8.59 -21.10
C ALA A 82 5.82 9.48 -22.35
N ALA A 83 4.60 9.70 -22.84
CA ALA A 83 4.35 10.52 -24.03
C ALA A 83 4.68 12.03 -23.87
N THR A 84 5.09 12.47 -22.69
CA THR A 84 5.43 13.87 -22.42
C THR A 84 6.75 14.26 -23.08
N GLU A 85 6.84 15.50 -23.56
CA GLU A 85 8.04 16.03 -24.22
C GLU A 85 9.29 15.93 -23.34
N VAL A 86 9.16 16.18 -22.03
CA VAL A 86 10.26 16.11 -21.05
C VAL A 86 10.82 14.69 -20.90
N ALA A 87 9.95 13.67 -20.97
CA ALA A 87 10.35 12.26 -20.89
C ALA A 87 10.93 11.76 -22.21
N GLN A 88 10.35 12.15 -23.35
CA GLN A 88 10.86 11.80 -24.67
C GLN A 88 12.24 12.44 -24.94
N THR A 89 12.41 13.72 -24.61
CA THR A 89 13.72 14.40 -24.75
C THR A 89 14.80 13.72 -23.90
N ALA A 90 14.45 13.30 -22.68
CA ALA A 90 15.35 12.54 -21.82
C ALA A 90 15.72 11.17 -22.42
N ARG A 91 14.74 10.48 -23.00
CA ARG A 91 14.98 9.21 -23.71
C ARG A 91 15.99 9.40 -24.82
N ASP A 92 15.76 10.38 -25.69
CA ASP A 92 16.60 10.58 -26.88
C ASP A 92 18.04 10.91 -26.49
N ARG A 93 18.25 11.70 -25.44
CA ARG A 93 19.58 11.98 -24.88
C ARG A 93 20.27 10.73 -24.37
N LEU A 94 19.57 9.92 -23.57
CA LEU A 94 20.13 8.70 -23.00
C LEU A 94 20.43 7.65 -24.09
N VAL A 95 19.56 7.53 -25.10
CA VAL A 95 19.79 6.68 -26.27
C VAL A 95 21.01 7.16 -27.06
N ALA A 96 21.18 8.47 -27.24
CA ALA A 96 22.36 9.01 -27.92
C ALA A 96 23.67 8.75 -27.15
N MET A 97 23.64 8.76 -25.81
CA MET A 97 24.81 8.52 -24.97
C MET A 97 25.16 7.04 -24.80
N TYR A 98 24.16 6.16 -24.67
CA TYR A 98 24.35 4.78 -24.22
C TYR A 98 23.88 3.72 -25.24
N GLY A 99 23.29 4.14 -26.36
CA GLY A 99 22.63 3.25 -27.32
C GLY A 99 21.27 2.74 -26.80
N GLU A 100 20.60 1.93 -27.62
CA GLU A 100 19.32 1.31 -27.24
C GLU A 100 19.32 -0.17 -27.64
N ALA A 101 19.03 -1.03 -26.68
CA ALA A 101 18.74 -2.44 -26.92
C ALA A 101 17.24 -2.65 -27.08
N GLN A 102 16.85 -3.70 -27.80
CA GLN A 102 15.46 -4.12 -27.82
C GLN A 102 15.03 -4.58 -26.41
N PRO A 103 13.80 -4.27 -25.95
CA PRO A 103 13.37 -4.63 -24.60
C PRO A 103 13.40 -6.13 -24.27
N GLY A 104 13.38 -7.02 -25.28
CA GLY A 104 13.51 -8.46 -25.09
C GLY A 104 14.94 -8.95 -24.83
N GLU A 105 15.95 -8.14 -25.17
CA GLU A 105 17.38 -8.47 -25.09
C GLU A 105 18.13 -7.65 -24.02
N ALA A 106 17.45 -6.65 -23.46
CA ALA A 106 17.99 -5.73 -22.48
C ALA A 106 18.20 -6.41 -21.12
N HIS A 107 19.33 -6.10 -20.48
CA HIS A 107 19.58 -6.45 -19.08
C HIS A 107 18.79 -5.52 -18.14
N PHE A 108 18.65 -4.26 -18.55
CA PHE A 108 17.98 -3.21 -17.78
C PHE A 108 16.93 -2.51 -18.65
N ILE A 109 15.79 -2.23 -18.03
CA ILE A 109 14.74 -1.41 -18.64
C ILE A 109 14.67 -0.11 -17.86
N VAL A 110 15.00 0.99 -18.51
CA VAL A 110 14.93 2.33 -17.94
C VAL A 110 13.60 2.97 -18.31
N ALA A 111 12.76 3.22 -17.31
CA ALA A 111 11.47 3.90 -17.47
C ALA A 111 11.59 5.39 -17.12
N LEU A 112 11.21 6.27 -18.04
CA LEU A 112 11.31 7.72 -17.91
C LEU A 112 9.91 8.33 -17.82
N GLY A 113 9.57 8.92 -16.67
CA GLY A 113 8.23 9.47 -16.44
C GLY A 113 7.91 9.59 -14.96
N GLY A 114 6.64 9.41 -14.58
CA GLY A 114 6.21 9.28 -13.19
C GLY A 114 5.90 7.82 -12.82
N ASP A 115 5.27 7.62 -11.66
CA ASP A 115 4.89 6.29 -11.15
C ASP A 115 3.99 5.51 -12.14
N GLY A 116 3.10 6.20 -12.87
CA GLY A 116 2.27 5.56 -13.91
C GLY A 116 3.11 4.87 -15.01
N MET A 117 4.21 5.50 -15.44
CA MET A 117 5.12 4.92 -16.44
C MET A 117 5.85 3.69 -15.88
N MET A 118 6.24 3.75 -14.61
CA MET A 118 6.85 2.63 -13.90
C MET A 118 5.89 1.43 -13.85
N LEU A 119 4.62 1.67 -13.52
CA LEU A 119 3.60 0.64 -13.46
C LEU A 119 3.29 0.03 -14.82
N GLU A 120 3.13 0.87 -15.85
CA GLU A 120 2.93 0.41 -17.22
C GLU A 120 4.10 -0.48 -17.67
N THR A 121 5.33 -0.06 -17.37
CA THR A 121 6.53 -0.86 -17.65
C THR A 121 6.47 -2.19 -16.91
N GLN A 122 6.16 -2.16 -15.62
CA GLN A 122 6.02 -3.36 -14.80
C GLN A 122 4.98 -4.36 -15.36
N HIS A 123 3.83 -3.89 -15.81
CA HIS A 123 2.84 -4.73 -16.48
C HIS A 123 3.34 -5.29 -17.82
N ARG A 124 4.00 -4.46 -18.63
CA ARG A 124 4.51 -4.86 -19.94
C ARG A 124 5.55 -5.96 -19.86
N PHE A 125 6.35 -5.98 -18.78
CA PHE A 125 7.39 -6.99 -18.53
C PHE A 125 7.02 -7.97 -17.43
N LEU A 126 5.74 -8.06 -17.07
CA LEU A 126 5.27 -8.98 -16.05
C LEU A 126 5.61 -10.43 -16.43
N GLY A 127 6.20 -11.18 -15.50
CA GLY A 127 6.66 -12.55 -15.74
C GLY A 127 7.95 -12.66 -16.56
N ARG A 128 8.55 -11.53 -16.98
CA ARG A 128 9.93 -11.48 -17.51
C ARG A 128 10.85 -11.12 -16.34
N ASN A 129 12.01 -11.77 -16.24
CA ASN A 129 13.06 -11.43 -15.26
C ASN A 129 13.76 -10.12 -15.63
N ALA A 130 12.99 -9.07 -15.96
CA ALA A 130 13.49 -7.75 -16.30
C ALA A 130 13.80 -6.96 -15.03
N GLN A 131 14.93 -6.26 -15.05
CA GLN A 131 15.29 -5.31 -14.01
C GLN A 131 14.88 -3.92 -14.46
N ILE A 132 13.92 -3.33 -13.76
CA ILE A 132 13.30 -2.06 -14.14
C ILE A 132 13.85 -0.95 -13.26
N TYR A 133 14.39 0.09 -13.89
CA TYR A 133 14.95 1.26 -13.24
C TYR A 133 14.18 2.51 -13.67
N GLY A 134 13.50 3.18 -12.73
CA GLY A 134 12.70 4.36 -13.03
C GLY A 134 13.46 5.66 -12.80
N MET A 135 13.34 6.64 -13.69
CA MET A 135 13.82 8.01 -13.46
C MET A 135 12.72 9.05 -13.64
N ASN A 136 12.61 9.94 -12.67
CA ASN A 136 11.53 10.92 -12.63
C ASN A 136 11.66 11.96 -13.74
N ARG A 137 10.74 11.92 -14.69
CA ARG A 137 10.49 12.95 -15.72
C ARG A 137 9.01 13.30 -15.82
N GLY A 138 8.31 13.22 -14.69
CA GLY A 138 6.90 13.57 -14.54
C GLY A 138 6.64 14.32 -13.23
N SER A 139 5.47 14.09 -12.63
CA SER A 139 5.16 14.60 -11.30
C SER A 139 5.97 13.86 -10.23
N VAL A 140 6.15 14.50 -9.07
CA VAL A 140 6.74 13.85 -7.90
C VAL A 140 5.91 12.63 -7.50
N GLY A 141 6.57 11.49 -7.36
CA GLY A 141 5.98 10.20 -6.97
C GLY A 141 6.95 9.38 -6.11
N PHE A 142 6.56 8.16 -5.79
CA PHE A 142 7.24 7.31 -4.81
C PHE A 142 8.28 6.39 -5.42
N LEU A 143 8.01 5.87 -6.63
CA LEU A 143 8.72 4.74 -7.20
C LEU A 143 9.88 5.16 -8.13
N MET A 144 9.99 6.45 -8.44
CA MET A 144 10.97 6.97 -9.39
C MET A 144 12.25 7.47 -8.71
N ASN A 145 13.41 7.07 -9.25
CA ASN A 145 14.70 7.64 -8.89
C ASN A 145 14.84 9.06 -9.45
N GLU A 146 15.88 9.77 -9.02
CA GLU A 146 16.22 11.05 -9.62
C GLU A 146 16.67 10.87 -11.07
N TYR A 147 16.22 11.78 -11.92
CA TYR A 147 16.77 11.86 -13.25
C TYR A 147 18.17 12.45 -13.21
N ARG A 148 19.14 11.66 -13.66
CA ARG A 148 20.52 12.08 -13.92
C ARG A 148 21.01 11.32 -15.15
N GLU A 149 21.69 12.04 -16.03
CA GLU A 149 22.15 11.50 -17.31
C GLU A 149 23.50 10.80 -17.18
N GLU A 150 24.31 11.22 -16.21
CA GLU A 150 25.69 10.81 -16.03
C GLU A 150 25.81 9.44 -15.37
N ASP A 151 26.85 8.69 -15.76
CA ASP A 151 27.25 7.42 -15.15
C ASP A 151 26.14 6.37 -15.04
N LEU A 152 25.17 6.37 -15.96
CA LEU A 152 24.02 5.46 -15.92
C LEU A 152 24.43 3.97 -15.80
N PRO A 153 25.43 3.45 -16.56
CA PRO A 153 25.90 2.07 -16.38
C PRO A 153 26.37 1.76 -14.95
N ALA A 154 27.12 2.68 -14.33
CA ALA A 154 27.62 2.49 -12.98
C ALA A 154 26.48 2.56 -11.95
N ARG A 155 25.52 3.48 -12.14
CA ARG A 155 24.32 3.58 -11.30
C ARG A 155 23.48 2.32 -11.36
N LEU A 156 23.22 1.78 -12.56
CA LEU A 156 22.49 0.53 -12.74
C LEU A 156 23.20 -0.64 -12.06
N ALA A 157 24.53 -0.71 -12.17
CA ALA A 157 25.32 -1.75 -11.51
C ALA A 157 25.35 -1.63 -9.98
N ALA A 158 25.28 -0.40 -9.45
CA ALA A 158 25.26 -0.12 -8.02
C ALA A 158 23.85 -0.14 -7.41
N ALA A 159 22.80 -0.13 -8.23
CA ALA A 159 21.42 -0.01 -7.79
C ALA A 159 21.00 -1.16 -6.86
N GLN A 160 20.15 -0.82 -5.89
CA GLN A 160 19.57 -1.79 -4.96
C GLN A 160 18.29 -2.37 -5.55
N ALA A 161 18.19 -3.70 -5.55
CA ALA A 161 17.03 -4.41 -6.05
C ALA A 161 15.98 -4.61 -4.96
N ALA A 162 14.75 -4.17 -5.23
CA ALA A 162 13.55 -4.58 -4.51
C ALA A 162 12.80 -5.62 -5.33
N GLN A 163 12.55 -6.79 -4.71
CA GLN A 163 11.75 -7.84 -5.33
C GLN A 163 10.30 -7.67 -4.93
N LEU A 164 9.43 -7.61 -5.94
CA LEU A 164 7.99 -7.50 -5.76
C LEU A 164 7.29 -8.69 -6.38
N HIS A 165 6.16 -9.04 -5.78
CA HIS A 165 5.29 -10.11 -6.25
C HIS A 165 3.91 -9.53 -6.51
N PRO A 166 3.31 -9.79 -7.68
CA PRO A 166 1.97 -9.29 -7.98
C PRO A 166 0.94 -10.04 -7.14
N LEU A 167 -0.20 -9.41 -6.89
CA LEU A 167 -1.41 -10.10 -6.48
C LEU A 167 -1.98 -10.88 -7.65
N ARG A 168 -2.52 -12.06 -7.38
CA ARG A 168 -3.37 -12.81 -8.29
C ARG A 168 -4.81 -12.70 -7.83
N MET A 169 -5.63 -12.11 -8.69
CA MET A 169 -7.08 -12.10 -8.56
C MET A 169 -7.67 -13.33 -9.24
N ARG A 170 -8.60 -14.01 -8.58
CA ARG A 170 -9.53 -14.94 -9.21
C ARG A 170 -10.96 -14.52 -8.89
N ALA A 171 -11.66 -13.97 -9.88
CA ALA A 171 -13.02 -13.48 -9.74
C ALA A 171 -14.01 -14.46 -10.39
N HIS A 172 -15.06 -14.80 -9.65
CA HIS A 172 -16.19 -15.58 -10.13
C HIS A 172 -17.38 -14.64 -10.33
N SER A 173 -17.84 -14.52 -11.57
CA SER A 173 -18.98 -13.69 -11.95
C SER A 173 -20.31 -14.40 -11.71
N MET A 174 -21.40 -13.63 -11.73
CA MET A 174 -22.78 -14.10 -11.60
C MET A 174 -23.20 -14.97 -12.79
N ASP A 175 -22.63 -14.76 -13.98
CA ASP A 175 -22.85 -15.59 -15.17
C ASP A 175 -22.11 -16.95 -15.15
N GLY A 176 -21.44 -17.27 -14.03
CA GLY A 176 -20.75 -18.53 -13.82
C GLY A 176 -19.31 -18.58 -14.36
N LYS A 177 -18.84 -17.53 -15.05
CA LYS A 177 -17.46 -17.48 -15.54
C LYS A 177 -16.47 -17.24 -14.40
N THR A 178 -15.23 -17.67 -14.65
CA THR A 178 -14.10 -17.42 -13.75
C THR A 178 -13.04 -16.67 -14.52
N HIS A 179 -12.62 -15.54 -13.98
CA HIS A 179 -11.62 -14.65 -14.54
C HIS A 179 -10.40 -14.64 -13.62
N ALA A 180 -9.21 -14.66 -14.21
CA ALA A 180 -7.96 -14.52 -13.48
C ALA A 180 -7.17 -13.36 -14.05
N SER A 181 -6.63 -12.52 -13.18
CA SER A 181 -5.74 -11.43 -13.57
C SER A 181 -4.68 -11.20 -12.50
N LEU A 182 -3.60 -10.53 -12.89
CA LEU A 182 -2.52 -10.12 -12.00
C LEU A 182 -2.62 -8.63 -11.75
N ALA A 183 -2.28 -8.23 -10.52
CA ALA A 183 -2.16 -6.83 -10.14
C ALA A 183 -0.81 -6.56 -9.49
N VAL A 184 -0.09 -5.59 -10.02
CA VAL A 184 1.12 -5.00 -9.46
C VAL A 184 0.78 -4.12 -8.27
N ASN A 185 -0.29 -3.30 -8.34
CA ASN A 185 -0.65 -2.43 -7.23
C ASN A 185 -1.72 -3.05 -6.34
N GLU A 186 -2.92 -3.26 -6.88
CA GLU A 186 -4.04 -3.67 -6.05
C GLU A 186 -5.11 -4.50 -6.77
N VAL A 187 -5.85 -5.25 -5.95
CA VAL A 187 -7.17 -5.73 -6.30
C VAL A 187 -8.19 -4.94 -5.49
N SER A 188 -9.05 -4.19 -6.17
CA SER A 188 -10.13 -3.43 -5.56
C SER A 188 -11.48 -4.02 -5.91
N LEU A 189 -12.40 -4.01 -4.95
CA LEU A 189 -13.82 -4.33 -5.15
C LEU A 189 -14.63 -3.06 -4.93
N LEU A 190 -15.53 -2.74 -5.85
CA LEU A 190 -16.33 -1.52 -5.82
C LEU A 190 -17.80 -1.81 -6.11
N ARG A 191 -18.71 -1.10 -5.43
CA ARG A 191 -20.14 -1.14 -5.79
C ARG A 191 -20.36 -0.59 -7.19
N GLN A 192 -21.29 -1.19 -7.94
CA GLN A 192 -21.61 -0.75 -9.30
C GLN A 192 -22.85 0.14 -9.40
N THR A 193 -23.64 0.25 -8.34
CA THR A 193 -24.90 1.02 -8.33
C THR A 193 -24.96 1.96 -7.13
N ARG A 194 -26.10 2.64 -6.97
CA ARG A 194 -26.41 3.44 -5.78
C ARG A 194 -26.47 2.66 -4.47
N GLN A 195 -26.58 1.32 -4.53
CA GLN A 195 -26.60 0.48 -3.33
C GLN A 195 -25.17 0.24 -2.85
N THR A 196 -24.96 0.30 -1.53
CA THR A 196 -23.67 -0.07 -0.93
C THR A 196 -23.33 -1.53 -1.20
N ALA A 197 -22.04 -1.81 -1.41
CA ALA A 197 -21.53 -3.17 -1.43
C ALA A 197 -21.77 -3.82 -0.07
N LYS A 198 -22.01 -5.13 -0.09
CA LYS A 198 -22.17 -5.93 1.12
C LYS A 198 -21.29 -7.16 0.98
N LEU A 199 -20.22 -7.23 1.75
CA LEU A 199 -19.15 -8.21 1.57
C LEU A 199 -18.96 -9.05 2.83
N ARG A 200 -18.71 -10.34 2.66
CA ARG A 200 -18.16 -11.22 3.69
C ARG A 200 -16.70 -11.48 3.38
N ILE A 201 -15.84 -11.44 4.40
CA ILE A 201 -14.39 -11.57 4.25
C ILE A 201 -13.90 -12.80 5.00
N LEU A 202 -13.20 -13.66 4.27
CA LEU A 202 -12.45 -14.78 4.80
C LEU A 202 -10.95 -14.57 4.57
N VAL A 203 -10.14 -14.95 5.55
CA VAL A 203 -8.68 -14.97 5.43
C VAL A 203 -8.21 -16.36 5.81
N ASP A 204 -7.50 -17.00 4.89
CA ASP A 204 -7.00 -18.38 5.02
C ASP A 204 -8.14 -19.38 5.35
N GLY A 205 -9.28 -19.20 4.68
CA GLY A 205 -10.47 -20.04 4.85
C GLY A 205 -11.28 -19.77 6.12
N LYS A 206 -10.78 -18.94 7.05
CA LYS A 206 -11.50 -18.54 8.26
C LYS A 206 -12.25 -17.23 8.03
N GLU A 207 -13.54 -17.21 8.36
CA GLU A 207 -14.30 -15.96 8.40
C GLU A 207 -13.67 -14.98 9.39
N ARG A 208 -13.33 -13.79 8.90
CA ARG A 208 -12.79 -12.68 9.71
C ARG A 208 -13.79 -11.55 9.85
N LEU A 209 -14.65 -11.37 8.85
CA LEU A 209 -15.69 -10.36 8.89
C LEU A 209 -16.96 -10.90 8.19
N PRO A 210 -18.04 -11.22 8.94
CA PRO A 210 -19.26 -11.78 8.35
C PRO A 210 -19.98 -10.79 7.43
N GLU A 211 -19.90 -9.49 7.75
CA GLU A 211 -20.57 -8.44 7.00
C GLU A 211 -19.77 -7.14 7.05
N LEU A 212 -19.44 -6.62 5.87
CA LEU A 212 -18.91 -5.29 5.59
C LEU A 212 -19.88 -4.58 4.66
N ILE A 213 -20.39 -3.42 5.06
CA ILE A 213 -21.17 -2.53 4.20
C ILE A 213 -20.30 -1.31 3.89
N CYS A 214 -20.01 -1.07 2.62
CA CYS A 214 -19.03 -0.07 2.17
C CYS A 214 -19.29 0.39 0.73
N ASP A 215 -18.52 1.37 0.24
CA ASP A 215 -18.40 1.63 -1.19
C ASP A 215 -17.54 0.56 -1.87
N GLY A 216 -16.53 0.04 -1.15
CA GLY A 216 -15.61 -0.97 -1.67
C GLY A 216 -14.55 -1.41 -0.68
N ILE A 217 -13.60 -2.21 -1.14
CA ILE A 217 -12.44 -2.68 -0.37
C ILE A 217 -11.25 -2.96 -1.29
N ILE A 218 -10.03 -2.72 -0.80
CA ILE A 218 -8.78 -2.84 -1.54
C ILE A 218 -7.87 -3.85 -0.82
N VAL A 219 -7.24 -4.74 -1.57
CA VAL A 219 -6.02 -5.45 -1.15
C VAL A 219 -4.89 -4.93 -2.02
N ALA A 220 -3.88 -4.27 -1.43
CA ALA A 220 -2.75 -3.75 -2.18
C ALA A 220 -1.45 -4.51 -1.88
N THR A 221 -0.51 -4.48 -2.82
CA THR A 221 0.89 -4.83 -2.59
C THR A 221 1.59 -3.71 -1.82
N PRO A 222 2.82 -3.93 -1.32
CA PRO A 222 3.64 -2.84 -0.80
C PRO A 222 3.82 -1.68 -1.80
N ALA A 223 4.03 -1.98 -3.08
CA ALA A 223 4.15 -0.95 -4.12
C ALA A 223 2.84 -0.21 -4.38
N GLY A 224 1.70 -0.91 -4.35
CA GLY A 224 0.37 -0.30 -4.48
C GLY A 224 -0.09 0.46 -3.24
N SER A 225 0.63 0.36 -2.11
CA SER A 225 0.22 0.99 -0.84
C SER A 225 0.15 2.52 -0.93
N THR A 226 0.96 3.13 -1.82
CA THR A 226 0.99 4.57 -2.09
C THR A 226 0.00 5.02 -3.17
N ALA A 227 -0.70 4.09 -3.82
CA ALA A 227 -1.64 4.37 -4.90
C ALA A 227 -3.07 4.56 -4.37
N TYR A 228 -4.05 3.80 -4.87
CA TYR A 228 -5.44 3.96 -4.46
C TYR A 228 -5.64 3.61 -2.98
N ASN A 229 -4.83 2.70 -2.44
CA ASN A 229 -4.80 2.38 -1.02
C ASN A 229 -4.56 3.61 -0.13
N LEU A 230 -3.57 4.45 -0.46
CA LEU A 230 -3.29 5.68 0.28
C LEU A 230 -4.46 6.66 0.21
N SER A 231 -5.06 6.81 -0.97
CA SER A 231 -6.24 7.64 -1.18
C SER A 231 -7.46 7.16 -0.37
N ALA A 232 -7.57 5.84 -0.15
CA ALA A 232 -8.57 5.22 0.71
C ALA A 232 -8.19 5.26 2.21
N HIS A 233 -7.16 6.03 2.58
CA HIS A 233 -6.60 6.14 3.94
C HIS A 233 -5.99 4.84 4.50
N GLY A 234 -5.55 3.95 3.61
CA GLY A 234 -4.73 2.80 3.96
C GLY A 234 -3.30 3.21 4.33
N PRO A 235 -2.57 2.38 5.08
CA PRO A 235 -1.19 2.68 5.46
C PRO A 235 -0.24 2.54 4.26
N ILE A 236 0.81 3.36 4.24
CA ILE A 236 1.96 3.15 3.36
C ILE A 236 2.80 2.00 3.92
N VAL A 237 3.19 1.07 3.06
CA VAL A 237 3.92 -0.15 3.42
C VAL A 237 5.29 -0.14 2.72
N PRO A 238 6.41 -0.29 3.46
CA PRO A 238 7.74 -0.41 2.84
C PRO A 238 7.79 -1.58 1.84
N LEU A 239 8.51 -1.40 0.73
CA LEU A 239 8.55 -2.40 -0.36
C LEU A 239 9.06 -3.78 0.08
N ASP A 240 9.94 -3.83 1.08
CA ASP A 240 10.52 -5.05 1.64
C ASP A 240 9.64 -5.69 2.73
N ALA A 241 8.53 -5.05 3.11
CA ALA A 241 7.62 -5.58 4.10
C ALA A 241 6.80 -6.73 3.52
N ASN A 242 6.75 -7.85 4.26
CA ASN A 242 5.94 -9.01 3.91
C ASN A 242 4.48 -8.83 4.38
N LEU A 243 3.86 -7.71 4.00
CA LEU A 243 2.52 -7.30 4.43
C LEU A 243 1.65 -6.87 3.26
N LEU A 244 0.36 -7.17 3.34
CA LEU A 244 -0.69 -6.74 2.41
C LEU A 244 -1.70 -5.88 3.18
N PRO A 245 -1.81 -4.57 2.90
CA PRO A 245 -2.88 -3.76 3.44
C PRO A 245 -4.22 -4.14 2.81
N LEU A 246 -5.20 -4.40 3.69
CA LEU A 246 -6.61 -4.60 3.39
C LEU A 246 -7.37 -3.36 3.85
N THR A 247 -7.79 -2.51 2.92
CA THR A 247 -8.30 -1.16 3.21
C THR A 247 -9.72 -0.99 2.68
N PRO A 248 -10.73 -0.76 3.55
CA PRO A 248 -12.08 -0.53 3.09
C PRO A 248 -12.27 0.90 2.60
N ILE A 249 -13.16 1.09 1.63
CA ILE A 249 -13.53 2.39 1.06
C ILE A 249 -14.89 2.78 1.63
N SER A 250 -14.95 3.91 2.34
CA SER A 250 -16.19 4.44 2.95
C SER A 250 -16.96 3.39 3.77
N ALA A 251 -16.28 2.67 4.67
CA ALA A 251 -16.91 1.64 5.50
C ALA A 251 -18.03 2.21 6.38
N PHE A 252 -19.25 1.70 6.21
CA PHE A 252 -20.41 2.06 7.02
C PHE A 252 -20.64 1.08 8.18
N ARG A 253 -20.50 -0.22 7.94
CA ARG A 253 -20.59 -1.27 8.98
C ARG A 253 -19.53 -2.35 8.74
N PRO A 254 -18.89 -2.90 9.81
CA PRO A 254 -19.03 -2.51 11.21
C PRO A 254 -18.48 -1.10 11.46
N ARG A 255 -19.03 -0.41 12.47
CA ARG A 255 -18.53 0.92 12.84
C ARG A 255 -17.10 0.78 13.37
N ARG A 256 -16.19 1.63 12.89
CA ARG A 256 -14.78 1.76 13.34
C ARG A 256 -13.78 0.72 12.84
N TRP A 257 -14.18 -0.26 12.02
CA TRP A 257 -13.18 -1.08 11.35
C TRP A 257 -12.51 -0.26 10.24
N ARG A 258 -11.17 -0.18 10.27
CA ARG A 258 -10.36 0.65 9.36
C ARG A 258 -9.53 -0.20 8.39
N GLY A 259 -9.84 -1.49 8.27
CA GLY A 259 -9.02 -2.43 7.53
C GLY A 259 -8.10 -3.27 8.42
N ALA A 260 -7.16 -3.95 7.79
CA ALA A 260 -6.18 -4.82 8.44
C ALA A 260 -4.86 -4.83 7.68
N LEU A 261 -3.76 -5.12 8.38
CA LEU A 261 -2.49 -5.51 7.77
C LEU A 261 -2.37 -7.02 7.85
N LEU A 262 -2.25 -7.68 6.70
CA LEU A 262 -2.18 -9.14 6.61
C LEU A 262 -0.75 -9.57 6.23
N PRO A 263 -0.28 -10.75 6.65
CA PRO A 263 0.94 -11.33 6.10
C PRO A 263 0.81 -11.50 4.58
N SER A 264 1.90 -11.35 3.83
CA SER A 264 1.91 -11.52 2.37
C SER A 264 1.55 -12.93 1.89
N THR A 265 1.64 -13.93 2.78
CA THR A 265 1.18 -15.30 2.50
C THR A 265 -0.32 -15.48 2.59
N ALA A 266 -1.07 -14.48 3.07
CA ALA A 266 -2.50 -14.59 3.30
C ALA A 266 -3.28 -14.75 1.99
N ARG A 267 -4.28 -15.63 2.01
CA ARG A 267 -5.30 -15.72 0.95
C ARG A 267 -6.58 -15.07 1.44
N VAL A 268 -6.93 -13.95 0.82
CA VAL A 268 -8.16 -13.20 1.12
C VAL A 268 -9.25 -13.61 0.17
N VAL A 269 -10.44 -13.89 0.69
CA VAL A 269 -11.63 -14.21 -0.09
C VAL A 269 -12.74 -13.25 0.28
N PHE A 270 -13.34 -12.65 -0.73
CA PHE A 270 -14.52 -11.82 -0.62
C PHE A 270 -15.71 -12.56 -1.21
N GLU A 271 -16.80 -12.64 -0.47
CA GLU A 271 -18.09 -13.13 -0.96
C GLU A 271 -19.07 -11.94 -0.98
N VAL A 272 -19.71 -11.72 -2.13
CA VAL A 272 -20.67 -10.62 -2.30
C VAL A 272 -22.04 -11.09 -1.83
N LEU A 273 -22.52 -10.48 -0.75
CA LEU A 273 -23.83 -10.75 -0.17
C LEU A 273 -24.90 -9.96 -0.93
N GLU A 274 -26.04 -10.60 -1.23
CA GLU A 274 -27.15 -9.99 -1.98
C GLU A 274 -26.70 -9.48 -3.38
N ALA A 275 -25.82 -10.21 -4.07
CA ALA A 275 -25.16 -9.77 -5.31
C ALA A 275 -26.11 -9.28 -6.42
N GLU A 276 -27.31 -9.87 -6.55
CA GLU A 276 -28.33 -9.41 -7.50
C GLU A 276 -28.83 -7.99 -7.22
N LYS A 277 -28.97 -7.65 -5.94
CA LYS A 277 -29.42 -6.31 -5.49
C LYS A 277 -28.25 -5.32 -5.37
N ARG A 278 -27.06 -5.85 -5.09
CA ARG A 278 -25.84 -5.09 -4.75
C ARG A 278 -24.67 -5.56 -5.61
N PRO A 279 -24.72 -5.35 -6.93
CA PRO A 279 -23.65 -5.80 -7.81
C PRO A 279 -22.35 -5.06 -7.48
N VAL A 280 -21.25 -5.82 -7.52
CA VAL A 280 -19.89 -5.38 -7.22
C VAL A 280 -19.01 -5.71 -8.42
N SER A 281 -18.07 -4.85 -8.77
CA SER A 281 -16.99 -5.17 -9.70
C SER A 281 -15.71 -5.45 -8.91
N ALA A 282 -14.82 -6.25 -9.49
CA ALA A 282 -13.48 -6.49 -9.00
C ALA A 282 -12.47 -6.11 -10.06
N THR A 283 -11.51 -5.29 -9.70
CA THR A 283 -10.52 -4.73 -10.61
C THR A 283 -9.13 -5.07 -10.11
N ALA A 284 -8.36 -5.78 -10.95
CA ALA A 284 -6.94 -6.01 -10.76
C ALA A 284 -6.18 -5.00 -11.63
N ASP A 285 -5.65 -3.95 -11.01
CA ASP A 285 -5.13 -2.74 -11.65
C ASP A 285 -6.07 -2.16 -12.73
N TYR A 286 -5.86 -2.48 -14.01
CA TYR A 286 -6.72 -2.03 -15.12
C TYR A 286 -7.72 -3.08 -15.60
N THR A 287 -7.65 -4.32 -15.13
CA THR A 287 -8.55 -5.40 -15.56
C THR A 287 -9.77 -5.47 -14.67
N GLU A 288 -10.91 -4.93 -15.12
CA GLU A 288 -12.20 -4.99 -14.43
C GLU A 288 -12.99 -6.26 -14.81
N VAL A 289 -13.54 -6.92 -13.79
CA VAL A 289 -14.56 -7.97 -13.91
C VAL A 289 -15.81 -7.50 -13.17
N ARG A 290 -16.92 -7.38 -13.90
CA ARG A 290 -18.20 -6.93 -13.34
C ARG A 290 -19.04 -8.10 -12.84
N ASP A 291 -19.97 -7.76 -11.98
CA ASP A 291 -21.00 -8.63 -11.41
C ASP A 291 -20.40 -9.87 -10.75
N VAL A 292 -19.41 -9.64 -9.89
CA VAL A 292 -18.73 -10.70 -9.16
C VAL A 292 -19.57 -11.17 -7.98
N ARG A 293 -19.59 -12.48 -7.75
CA ARG A 293 -20.16 -13.10 -6.55
C ARG A 293 -19.10 -13.49 -5.53
N ARG A 294 -17.89 -13.77 -6.00
CA ARG A 294 -16.79 -14.23 -5.16
C ARG A 294 -15.45 -13.85 -5.78
N VAL A 295 -14.55 -13.30 -4.99
CA VAL A 295 -13.22 -12.89 -5.44
C VAL A 295 -12.19 -13.44 -4.47
N GLU A 296 -11.15 -14.06 -5.00
CA GLU A 296 -9.99 -14.48 -4.23
C GLU A 296 -8.78 -13.64 -4.62
N VAL A 297 -8.01 -13.25 -3.62
CA VAL A 297 -6.79 -12.45 -3.78
C VAL A 297 -5.69 -13.08 -2.94
N ARG A 298 -4.52 -13.26 -3.55
CA ARG A 298 -3.29 -13.69 -2.87
C ARG A 298 -2.08 -13.13 -3.58
N GLU A 299 -0.98 -12.92 -2.88
CA GLU A 299 0.30 -12.67 -3.52
C GLU A 299 0.75 -13.91 -4.32
N ASP A 300 1.28 -13.71 -5.51
CA ASP A 300 1.81 -14.77 -6.35
C ASP A 300 3.34 -14.74 -6.45
N ARG A 301 3.96 -15.50 -5.56
CA ARG A 301 5.42 -15.64 -5.47
C ARG A 301 6.05 -16.46 -6.58
N SER A 302 5.26 -17.09 -7.46
CA SER A 302 5.82 -17.71 -8.68
C SER A 302 6.25 -16.67 -9.72
N ILE A 303 5.77 -15.43 -9.58
CA ILE A 303 6.12 -14.31 -10.43
C ILE A 303 6.90 -13.32 -9.58
N THR A 304 8.08 -12.92 -10.07
CA THR A 304 8.93 -11.94 -9.39
C THR A 304 9.23 -10.82 -10.36
N MET A 305 9.16 -9.60 -9.86
CA MET A 305 9.52 -8.39 -10.57
C MET A 305 10.65 -7.71 -9.81
N THR A 306 11.64 -7.20 -10.54
CA THR A 306 12.79 -6.55 -9.92
C THR A 306 12.76 -5.06 -10.23
N MET A 307 12.58 -4.26 -9.20
CA MET A 307 12.73 -2.81 -9.27
C MET A 307 14.10 -2.40 -8.74
N LEU A 308 14.73 -1.45 -9.42
CA LEU A 308 16.05 -0.95 -9.07
C LEU A 308 15.99 0.50 -8.57
N PHE A 309 16.65 0.76 -7.45
CA PHE A 309 16.70 2.06 -6.79
C PHE A 309 18.14 2.53 -6.56
N ASP A 310 18.38 3.85 -6.65
CA ASP A 310 19.67 4.46 -6.30
C ASP A 310 20.01 4.17 -4.81
N PRO A 311 21.25 3.77 -4.46
CA PRO A 311 21.62 3.44 -3.08
C PRO A 311 21.42 4.57 -2.06
N ASP A 312 21.65 5.80 -2.50
CA ASP A 312 21.56 7.01 -1.67
C ASP A 312 20.11 7.47 -1.47
N ARG A 313 19.17 6.90 -2.23
CA ARG A 313 17.73 7.09 -2.02
C ARG A 313 17.20 5.90 -1.25
N ASN A 314 17.27 5.99 0.07
CA ASN A 314 16.54 5.08 0.93
C ASN A 314 15.04 5.27 0.66
N LEU A 315 14.45 4.42 -0.18
CA LEU A 315 13.03 4.44 -0.49
C LEU A 315 12.20 4.44 0.80
N SER A 316 12.69 3.76 1.84
CA SER A 316 12.09 3.77 3.17
C SER A 316 12.07 5.18 3.77
N GLU A 317 13.11 6.01 3.60
CA GLU A 317 13.10 7.41 4.08
C GLU A 317 12.08 8.27 3.33
N ARG A 318 11.89 8.09 2.02
CA ARG A 318 10.84 8.82 1.28
C ARG A 318 9.44 8.36 1.71
N ILE A 319 9.26 7.05 1.87
CA ILE A 319 8.02 6.46 2.40
C ILE A 319 7.74 6.95 3.82
N ILE A 320 8.77 7.07 4.67
CA ILE A 320 8.64 7.60 6.03
C ILE A 320 8.29 9.08 5.98
N SER A 321 9.06 9.89 5.23
CA SER A 321 8.86 11.34 5.11
C SER A 321 7.43 11.67 4.68
N GLU A 322 6.90 10.93 3.70
CA GLU A 322 5.54 11.18 3.22
C GLU A 322 4.47 10.94 4.29
N GLN A 323 4.66 9.98 5.19
CA GLN A 323 3.71 9.74 6.29
C GLN A 323 3.58 10.94 7.24
N PHE A 324 4.49 11.91 7.16
CA PHE A 324 4.49 13.14 7.95
C PHE A 324 4.25 14.41 7.12
N THR A 325 4.02 14.31 5.81
CA THR A 325 3.64 15.46 4.98
C THR A 325 2.19 15.82 5.30
N VAL A 326 1.96 16.94 6.01
CA VAL A 326 0.64 17.47 6.42
C VAL A 326 0.16 18.50 5.41
#